data_AF-X6M1G7-F1
#
_entry.id   AF-X6M1G7-F1
#
_cell.length_a   1.000
_cell.length_b   1.000
_cell.length_c   1.000
_cell.angle_alpha   90.00
_cell.angle_beta   90.00
_cell.angle_gamma   90.00
#
_symmetry.space_group_name_H-M   'P 1'
#
loop_
_entity.id
_entity.type
_entity.pdbx_description
1 polymer ?
#
loop_
_entity_poly.entity_id
_entity_poly.type
_entity_poly.pdbx_seq_one_letter_code
_entity_poly.pdbx_strand_id
1 'polypeptide(L)'
;MQRLIQRAFFYLEFPSSFSSLFELKADVVPKEIQDLMIAKLKLVLVKNIHVNFIINEIKKIVEQVIKRSQPSFIQAYQTFVDNLIIFAWIRVLLPLYENCYLQVFLFAIKKKVDSRQELINIFVASVENEALVPLFDEDKITDLELHVWKVKVCYKACFPFSWNFHMWCLDKLQIISDDNDKVLETCALLKSKSDKDGDDVFLTLNQCSREICEFYTKDVICGKFHAYFSMEESDQIAEILKDIVLCMVQMVIGEDSIPSIETVLYYFENVITKYVQLVFLFKDETVVISEIRETLSNCESTMPLEQLIM
;
A
#
# COMPACT_ATOMS: atom_id res chain seq x y z
N MET A 1 9.58 -24.50 3.15
CA MET A 1 9.21 -23.08 2.97
C MET A 1 7.70 -22.89 3.01
N GLN A 2 6.94 -23.53 2.12
CA GLN A 2 5.46 -23.44 2.07
C GLN A 2 4.77 -23.67 3.42
N ARG A 3 5.18 -24.70 4.19
CA ARG A 3 4.64 -24.96 5.53
C ARG A 3 4.82 -23.80 6.52
N LEU A 4 5.98 -23.12 6.51
CA LEU A 4 6.25 -22.03 7.47
C LEU A 4 5.53 -20.75 7.06
N ILE A 5 5.40 -20.48 5.75
CA ILE A 5 4.58 -19.37 5.23
C ILE A 5 3.11 -19.59 5.60
N GLN A 6 2.58 -20.81 5.41
CA GLN A 6 1.21 -21.15 5.81
C GLN A 6 0.99 -20.99 7.32
N ARG A 7 1.97 -21.40 8.14
CA ARG A 7 1.92 -21.15 9.59
C ARG A 7 1.96 -19.66 9.91
N ALA A 8 2.76 -18.86 9.23
CA ALA A 8 2.78 -17.41 9.40
C ALA A 8 1.44 -16.78 9.03
N PHE A 9 0.80 -17.23 7.95
CA PHE A 9 -0.53 -16.79 7.54
C PHE A 9 -1.59 -17.06 8.62
N PHE A 10 -1.51 -18.17 9.35
CA PHE A 10 -2.43 -18.45 10.47
C PHE A 10 -2.36 -17.40 11.59
N TYR A 11 -1.23 -16.71 11.74
CA TYR A 11 -1.09 -15.62 12.71
C TYR A 11 -1.54 -14.26 12.15
N LEU A 12 -2.08 -14.20 10.93
CA LEU A 12 -2.69 -12.99 10.38
C LEU A 12 -4.20 -13.02 10.60
N GLU A 13 -4.71 -12.06 11.37
CA GLU A 13 -6.14 -11.84 11.56
C GLU A 13 -6.63 -10.81 10.54
N PHE A 14 -7.46 -11.28 9.62
CA PHE A 14 -8.13 -10.42 8.63
C PHE A 14 -9.47 -9.93 9.18
N PRO A 15 -9.94 -8.73 8.78
CA PRO A 15 -11.28 -8.27 9.12
C PRO A 15 -12.36 -9.25 8.65
N SER A 16 -13.41 -9.44 9.44
CA SER A 16 -14.47 -10.42 9.18
C SER A 16 -15.25 -10.19 7.87
N SER A 17 -15.16 -8.99 7.30
CA SER A 17 -15.72 -8.64 5.99
C SER A 17 -14.97 -9.28 4.81
N PHE A 18 -13.82 -9.92 5.05
CA PHE A 18 -13.05 -10.62 4.03
C PHE A 18 -13.26 -12.13 4.10
N SER A 19 -13.89 -12.68 3.04
CA SER A 19 -14.03 -14.12 2.85
C SER A 19 -12.69 -14.76 2.44
N SER A 20 -12.61 -16.08 2.63
CA SER A 20 -11.47 -17.03 2.50
C SER A 20 -10.58 -17.00 1.24
N LEU A 21 -10.67 -15.97 0.38
CA LEU A 21 -9.87 -15.76 -0.82
C LEU A 21 -8.44 -15.24 -0.58
N PHE A 22 -8.06 -14.99 0.68
CA PHE A 22 -6.77 -14.40 1.06
C PHE A 22 -5.65 -15.41 1.27
N GLU A 23 -6.00 -16.70 1.36
CA GLU A 23 -5.02 -17.74 1.63
C GLU A 23 -4.02 -17.86 0.46
N LEU A 24 -2.74 -17.62 0.77
CA LEU A 24 -1.65 -17.71 -0.19
C LEU A 24 -1.49 -19.17 -0.62
N LYS A 25 -2.17 -19.56 -1.69
CA LYS A 25 -1.86 -20.79 -2.41
C LYS A 25 -0.53 -20.59 -3.11
N ALA A 26 0.55 -21.12 -2.53
CA ALA A 26 1.93 -20.89 -3.02
C ALA A 26 2.14 -21.29 -4.49
N ASP A 27 1.30 -22.19 -5.01
CA ASP A 27 1.18 -22.59 -6.40
C ASP A 27 0.62 -21.51 -7.35
N VAL A 28 0.07 -20.41 -6.79
CA VAL A 28 -0.53 -19.30 -7.55
C VAL A 28 0.42 -18.09 -7.65
N VAL A 29 1.45 -18.02 -6.82
CA VAL A 29 2.43 -16.90 -6.81
C VAL A 29 3.57 -17.21 -7.78
N PRO A 30 3.86 -16.36 -8.78
CA PRO A 30 4.99 -16.55 -9.69
C PRO A 30 6.33 -16.68 -8.95
N LYS A 31 7.27 -17.41 -9.55
CA LYS A 31 8.55 -17.73 -8.92
C LYS A 31 9.35 -16.48 -8.59
N GLU A 32 9.32 -15.49 -9.47
CA GLU A 32 10.01 -14.20 -9.32
C GLU A 32 9.59 -13.49 -8.03
N ILE A 33 8.32 -13.61 -7.68
CA ILE A 33 7.74 -13.00 -6.48
C ILE A 33 8.04 -13.82 -5.24
N GLN A 34 8.06 -15.15 -5.37
CA GLN A 34 8.55 -16.01 -4.30
C GLN A 34 10.01 -15.67 -3.98
N ASP A 35 10.85 -15.49 -5.00
CA ASP A 35 12.26 -15.13 -4.86
C ASP A 35 12.40 -13.75 -4.19
N LEU A 36 11.57 -12.78 -4.57
CA LEU A 36 11.50 -11.45 -3.94
C LEU A 36 11.09 -11.53 -2.45
N MET A 37 10.04 -12.31 -2.15
CA MET A 37 9.60 -12.55 -0.77
C MET A 37 10.68 -13.25 0.07
N ILE A 38 11.42 -14.19 -0.51
CA ILE A 38 12.57 -14.86 0.14
C ILE A 38 13.71 -13.87 0.37
N ALA A 39 13.98 -12.97 -0.57
CA ALA A 39 15.00 -11.93 -0.40
C ALA A 39 14.65 -11.01 0.77
N LYS A 40 13.40 -10.54 0.85
CA LYS A 40 12.92 -9.78 2.02
C LYS A 40 12.99 -10.58 3.32
N LEU A 41 12.62 -11.87 3.32
CA LEU A 41 12.77 -12.71 4.51
C LEU A 41 14.20 -12.71 5.02
N LYS A 42 15.18 -12.94 4.13
CA LYS A 42 16.60 -12.93 4.51
C LYS A 42 17.00 -11.58 5.10
N LEU A 43 16.51 -10.48 4.53
CA LEU A 43 16.76 -9.14 5.01
C LEU A 43 16.20 -8.93 6.44
N VAL A 44 14.96 -9.34 6.70
CA VAL A 44 14.34 -9.30 8.05
C VAL A 44 15.18 -10.09 9.05
N LEU A 45 15.58 -11.30 8.68
CA LEU A 45 16.39 -12.15 9.55
C LEU A 45 17.74 -11.51 9.89
N VAL A 46 18.37 -10.79 8.95
CA VAL A 46 19.67 -10.14 9.17
C VAL A 46 19.52 -8.84 9.97
N LYS A 47 18.52 -8.01 9.66
CA LYS A 47 18.35 -6.67 10.27
C LYS A 47 17.72 -6.74 11.66
N ASN A 48 16.72 -7.59 11.86
CA ASN A 48 15.90 -7.56 13.08
C ASN A 48 16.33 -8.57 14.16
N ILE A 49 17.26 -9.49 13.84
CA ILE A 49 17.68 -10.56 14.76
C ILE A 49 19.17 -10.45 15.08
N HIS A 50 19.48 -10.10 16.32
CA HIS A 50 20.86 -10.09 16.79
C HIS A 50 21.41 -11.49 17.03
N VAL A 51 22.66 -11.72 16.61
CA VAL A 51 23.39 -12.98 16.88
C VAL A 51 23.41 -13.32 18.38
N ASN A 52 23.57 -12.32 19.25
CA ASN A 52 23.57 -12.52 20.70
C ASN A 52 22.23 -13.05 21.23
N PHE A 53 21.11 -12.64 20.65
CA PHE A 53 19.79 -13.16 21.01
C PHE A 53 19.70 -14.65 20.66
N ILE A 54 20.13 -15.03 19.44
CA ILE A 54 20.17 -16.43 18.99
C ILE A 54 21.06 -17.27 19.93
N ILE A 55 22.26 -16.78 20.26
CA ILE A 55 23.18 -17.48 21.17
C ILE A 55 22.55 -17.69 22.55
N ASN A 56 21.88 -16.66 23.09
CA ASN A 56 21.26 -16.73 24.40
C ASN A 56 20.09 -17.72 24.44
N GLU A 57 19.25 -17.74 23.40
CA GLU A 57 18.16 -18.72 23.31
C GLU A 57 18.68 -20.15 23.14
N ILE A 58 19.72 -20.37 22.34
CA ILE A 58 20.37 -21.69 22.24
C ILE A 58 20.91 -22.13 23.61
N LYS A 59 21.56 -21.24 24.37
CA LYS A 59 22.02 -21.54 25.74
C LYS A 59 20.86 -21.93 26.65
N LYS A 60 19.75 -21.18 26.64
CA LYS A 60 18.53 -21.51 27.42
C LYS A 60 17.99 -22.90 27.06
N ILE A 61 17.94 -23.24 25.77
CA ILE A 61 17.49 -24.56 25.31
C ILE A 61 18.41 -25.66 25.86
N VAL A 62 19.73 -25.49 25.76
CA VAL A 62 20.70 -26.46 26.32
C VAL A 62 20.49 -26.64 27.82
N GLU A 63 20.34 -25.55 28.58
CA GLU A 63 20.10 -25.62 30.02
C GLU A 63 18.80 -26.34 30.38
N GLN A 64 17.71 -26.10 29.64
CA GLN A 64 16.42 -26.75 29.87
C GLN A 64 16.47 -28.26 29.58
N VAL A 65 17.20 -28.66 28.54
CA VAL A 65 17.40 -30.08 28.22
C VAL A 65 18.23 -30.77 29.31
N ILE A 66 19.30 -30.13 29.80
CA ILE A 66 20.09 -30.64 30.93
C ILE A 66 19.23 -30.81 32.18
N LYS A 67 18.34 -29.83 32.46
CA LYS A 67 17.40 -29.85 33.58
C LYS A 67 16.22 -30.82 33.38
N ARG A 68 16.14 -31.55 32.26
CA ARG A 68 15.03 -32.44 31.86
C ARG A 68 13.66 -31.76 31.80
N SER A 69 13.61 -30.44 31.65
CA SER A 69 12.36 -29.67 31.48
C SER A 69 11.90 -29.61 30.02
N GLN A 70 12.72 -30.09 29.08
CA GLN A 70 12.39 -30.25 27.66
C GLN A 70 12.83 -31.65 27.19
N PRO A 71 12.04 -32.33 26.33
CA PRO A 71 12.25 -33.73 25.99
C PRO A 71 13.44 -33.99 25.07
N SER A 72 13.79 -33.06 24.16
CA SER A 72 15.00 -33.17 23.33
C SER A 72 15.52 -31.82 22.84
N PHE A 73 16.85 -31.70 22.75
CA PHE A 73 17.52 -30.52 22.19
C PHE A 73 17.11 -30.28 20.73
N ILE A 74 17.06 -31.34 19.91
CA ILE A 74 16.75 -31.22 18.49
C ILE A 74 15.34 -30.65 18.27
N GLN A 75 14.34 -31.14 19.01
CA GLN A 75 12.97 -30.63 18.87
C GLN A 75 12.84 -29.19 19.38
N ALA A 76 13.46 -28.87 20.51
CA ALA A 76 13.43 -27.52 21.07
C ALA A 76 14.14 -26.51 20.14
N TYR A 77 15.31 -26.86 19.61
CA TYR A 77 16.04 -26.05 18.64
C TYR A 77 15.24 -25.85 17.35
N GLN A 78 14.64 -26.93 16.81
CA GLN A 78 13.80 -26.82 15.61
C GLN A 78 12.59 -25.92 15.85
N THR A 79 11.96 -26.00 17.01
CA THR A 79 10.81 -25.15 17.38
C THR A 79 11.21 -23.68 17.45
N PHE A 80 12.37 -23.40 18.07
CA PHE A 80 12.93 -22.05 18.13
C PHE A 80 13.20 -21.49 16.72
N VAL A 81 13.90 -22.24 15.86
CA VAL A 81 14.19 -21.82 14.48
C VAL A 81 12.91 -21.65 13.66
N ASP A 82 11.95 -22.57 13.80
CA ASP A 82 10.66 -22.48 13.12
C ASP A 82 9.91 -21.21 13.53
N ASN A 83 9.82 -20.90 14.84
CA ASN A 83 9.14 -19.71 15.34
C ASN A 83 9.81 -18.43 14.85
N LEU A 84 11.14 -18.41 14.83
CA LEU A 84 11.93 -17.29 14.32
C LEU A 84 11.66 -17.03 12.83
N ILE A 85 11.62 -18.09 12.02
CA ILE A 85 11.30 -17.98 10.58
C ILE A 85 9.83 -17.59 10.37
N ILE A 86 8.90 -18.14 11.16
CA ILE A 86 7.48 -17.78 11.10
C ILE A 86 7.29 -16.30 11.41
N PHE A 87 7.93 -15.80 12.46
CA PHE A 87 7.86 -14.40 12.85
C PHE A 87 8.41 -13.48 11.74
N ALA A 88 9.56 -13.83 11.16
CA ALA A 88 10.10 -13.09 10.02
C ALA A 88 9.16 -13.13 8.80
N TRP A 89 8.49 -14.24 8.55
CA TRP A 89 7.46 -14.33 7.51
C TRP A 89 6.26 -13.44 7.80
N ILE A 90 5.76 -13.37 9.04
CA ILE A 90 4.67 -12.46 9.41
C ILE A 90 5.04 -11.02 9.02
N ARG A 91 6.26 -10.58 9.35
CA ARG A 91 6.76 -9.24 8.99
C ARG A 91 6.86 -8.98 7.49
N VAL A 92 7.16 -10.01 6.69
CA VAL A 92 7.15 -9.90 5.22
C VAL A 92 5.72 -9.86 4.68
N LEU A 93 4.83 -10.70 5.20
CA LEU A 93 3.47 -10.85 4.69
C LEU A 93 2.58 -9.67 5.05
N LEU A 94 2.71 -9.14 6.26
CA LEU A 94 1.81 -8.11 6.76
C LEU A 94 1.68 -6.89 5.82
N PRO A 95 2.76 -6.19 5.42
CA PRO A 95 2.65 -5.04 4.50
C PRO A 95 2.17 -5.42 3.10
N LEU A 96 2.36 -6.67 2.65
CA LEU A 96 1.83 -7.14 1.37
C LEU A 96 0.31 -7.34 1.42
N TYR A 97 -0.22 -7.67 2.59
CA TYR A 97 -1.64 -7.93 2.80
C TYR A 97 -2.44 -6.71 3.27
N GLU A 98 -1.76 -5.66 3.75
CA GLU A 98 -2.41 -4.38 4.05
C GLU A 98 -3.16 -3.85 2.82
N ASN A 99 -4.36 -3.31 3.06
CA ASN A 99 -5.26 -2.77 2.03
C ASN A 99 -5.44 -3.66 0.79
N CYS A 100 -5.18 -4.97 0.89
CA CYS A 100 -5.25 -5.94 -0.19
C CYS A 100 -4.22 -5.75 -1.35
N TYR A 101 -3.02 -5.22 -1.09
CA TYR A 101 -2.04 -4.97 -2.16
C TYR A 101 -1.61 -6.23 -2.93
N LEU A 102 -1.40 -7.35 -2.24
CA LEU A 102 -1.04 -8.62 -2.89
C LEU A 102 -2.17 -9.11 -3.83
N GLN A 103 -3.42 -8.82 -3.53
CA GLN A 103 -4.57 -9.21 -4.34
C GLN A 103 -4.60 -8.43 -5.65
N VAL A 104 -4.27 -7.13 -5.63
CA VAL A 104 -4.10 -6.31 -6.84
C VAL A 104 -3.11 -6.97 -7.79
N PHE A 105 -1.97 -7.37 -7.23
CA PHE A 105 -0.91 -8.03 -7.97
C PHE A 105 -1.34 -9.38 -8.56
N LEU A 106 -1.92 -10.27 -7.75
CA LEU A 106 -2.40 -11.58 -8.21
C LEU A 106 -3.51 -11.45 -9.28
N PHE A 107 -4.35 -10.42 -9.16
CA PHE A 107 -5.37 -10.11 -10.15
C PHE A 107 -4.77 -9.57 -11.46
N ALA A 108 -3.73 -8.73 -11.38
CA ALA A 108 -3.00 -8.21 -12.52
C ALA A 108 -2.41 -9.36 -13.36
N ILE A 109 -1.70 -10.31 -12.71
CA ILE A 109 -1.11 -11.48 -13.37
C ILE A 109 -2.15 -12.34 -14.08
N LYS A 110 -3.29 -12.62 -13.42
CA LYS A 110 -4.29 -13.54 -13.95
C LYS A 110 -4.94 -13.08 -15.25
N LYS A 111 -5.06 -11.76 -15.47
CA LYS A 111 -5.83 -11.21 -16.60
C LYS A 111 -5.01 -10.79 -17.83
N LYS A 112 -3.66 -10.82 -17.79
CA LYS A 112 -2.75 -10.65 -18.96
C LYS A 112 -3.18 -9.55 -19.96
N VAL A 113 -3.40 -8.31 -19.50
CA VAL A 113 -3.64 -7.12 -20.35
C VAL A 113 -2.50 -6.13 -20.13
N ASP A 114 -2.10 -5.37 -21.16
CA ASP A 114 -0.93 -4.48 -21.12
C ASP A 114 -0.93 -3.46 -19.97
N SER A 115 -2.08 -2.83 -19.65
CA SER A 115 -2.17 -1.90 -18.51
C SER A 115 -1.93 -2.56 -17.15
N ARG A 116 -2.03 -3.89 -17.07
CA ARG A 116 -1.73 -4.66 -15.85
C ARG A 116 -0.25 -4.98 -15.70
N GLN A 117 0.54 -4.83 -16.77
CA GLN A 117 2.00 -4.97 -16.67
C GLN A 117 2.59 -3.81 -15.88
N GLU A 118 2.03 -2.60 -16.03
CA GLU A 118 2.42 -1.42 -15.26
C GLU A 118 2.20 -1.66 -13.75
N LEU A 119 1.03 -2.18 -13.36
CA LEU A 119 0.75 -2.57 -11.95
C LEU A 119 1.73 -3.63 -11.43
N ILE A 120 2.11 -4.60 -12.26
CA ILE A 120 3.09 -5.63 -11.89
C ILE A 120 4.46 -4.98 -11.64
N ASN A 121 4.91 -4.11 -12.54
CA ASN A 121 6.20 -3.43 -12.43
C ASN A 121 6.24 -2.53 -11.19
N ILE A 122 5.19 -1.74 -10.96
CA ILE A 122 5.06 -0.89 -9.76
C ILE A 122 5.11 -1.75 -8.50
N PHE A 123 4.37 -2.86 -8.45
CA PHE A 123 4.38 -3.75 -7.29
C PHE A 123 5.77 -4.31 -7.00
N VAL A 124 6.48 -4.82 -8.02
CA VAL A 124 7.82 -5.39 -7.86
C VAL A 124 8.80 -4.33 -7.37
N ALA A 125 8.86 -3.17 -8.05
CA ALA A 125 9.74 -2.06 -7.67
C ALA A 125 9.44 -1.56 -6.25
N SER A 126 8.15 -1.53 -5.87
CA SER A 126 7.71 -1.12 -4.53
C SER A 126 8.18 -2.07 -3.44
N VAL A 127 8.05 -3.38 -3.66
CA VAL A 127 8.51 -4.38 -2.70
C VAL A 127 10.03 -4.34 -2.58
N GLU A 128 10.78 -4.09 -3.65
CA GLU A 128 12.24 -3.96 -3.56
C GLU A 128 12.69 -2.72 -2.77
N ASN A 129 11.89 -1.66 -2.78
CA ASN A 129 12.20 -0.42 -2.08
C ASN A 129 11.87 -0.48 -0.57
N GLU A 130 12.91 -0.37 0.27
CA GLU A 130 12.75 -0.41 1.73
C GLU A 130 12.08 0.86 2.30
N ALA A 131 12.20 2.01 1.64
CA ALA A 131 11.55 3.24 2.10
C ALA A 131 10.03 3.18 1.89
N LEU A 132 9.60 2.55 0.79
CA LEU A 132 8.18 2.42 0.48
C LEU A 132 7.52 1.25 1.19
N VAL A 133 8.14 0.06 1.16
CA VAL A 133 7.63 -1.13 1.85
C VAL A 133 8.63 -1.50 2.95
N PRO A 134 8.60 -0.78 4.09
CA PRO A 134 9.51 -1.01 5.19
C PRO A 134 9.30 -2.40 5.76
N LEU A 135 10.36 -2.94 6.35
CA LEU A 135 10.23 -4.12 7.17
C LEU A 135 9.40 -3.73 8.39
N PHE A 136 8.27 -4.40 8.60
CA PHE A 136 7.38 -4.10 9.71
C PHE A 136 8.17 -4.04 11.02
N ASP A 137 8.10 -2.89 11.68
CA ASP A 137 8.70 -2.56 12.97
C ASP A 137 10.25 -2.60 12.97
N GLU A 138 10.91 -1.43 13.02
CA GLU A 138 12.38 -1.37 13.16
C GLU A 138 12.86 -1.91 14.52
N ASP A 139 11.93 -2.09 15.46
CA ASP A 139 12.25 -2.61 16.78
C ASP A 139 12.77 -4.05 16.72
N LYS A 140 13.76 -4.29 17.58
CA LYS A 140 14.48 -5.55 17.69
C LYS A 140 13.53 -6.66 18.10
N ILE A 141 13.68 -7.83 17.48
CA ILE A 141 12.99 -9.04 17.92
C ILE A 141 13.59 -9.47 19.25
N THR A 142 12.87 -9.17 20.33
CA THR A 142 13.25 -9.51 21.71
C THR A 142 12.36 -10.60 22.30
N ASP A 143 11.21 -10.86 21.69
CA ASP A 143 10.28 -11.92 22.03
C ASP A 143 9.86 -12.69 20.76
N LEU A 144 9.74 -14.01 20.88
CA LEU A 144 9.30 -14.93 19.84
C LEU A 144 7.92 -15.51 20.13
N GLU A 145 7.18 -14.96 21.10
CA GLU A 145 5.77 -15.26 21.27
C GLU A 145 4.98 -14.89 20.01
N LEU A 146 4.55 -15.94 19.32
CA LEU A 146 3.71 -15.83 18.13
C LEU A 146 2.30 -15.43 18.56
N HIS A 147 2.05 -14.13 18.56
CA HIS A 147 0.71 -13.59 18.71
C HIS A 147 0.04 -13.38 17.36
N VAL A 148 -1.27 -13.21 17.40
CA VAL A 148 -2.07 -12.93 16.22
C VAL A 148 -1.95 -11.44 15.89
N TRP A 149 -1.67 -11.14 14.63
CA TRP A 149 -1.47 -9.79 14.10
C TRP A 149 -2.64 -9.39 13.23
N LYS A 150 -3.28 -8.27 13.57
CA LYS A 150 -4.36 -7.72 12.77
C LYS A 150 -3.80 -7.09 11.51
N VAL A 151 -4.24 -7.57 10.36
CA VAL A 151 -3.92 -6.96 9.07
C VAL A 151 -4.74 -5.68 8.93
N LYS A 152 -4.06 -4.55 8.70
CA LYS A 152 -4.73 -3.27 8.47
C LYS A 152 -5.36 -3.26 7.08
N VAL A 153 -6.69 -3.28 7.01
CA VAL A 153 -7.41 -3.17 5.75
C VAL A 153 -8.48 -2.10 5.88
N CYS A 154 -8.14 -0.88 5.45
CA CYS A 154 -9.06 0.26 5.44
C CYS A 154 -9.90 0.30 4.16
N TYR A 155 -9.34 -0.19 3.04
CA TYR A 155 -9.99 -0.25 1.74
C TYR A 155 -9.43 -1.40 0.89
N LYS A 156 -10.10 -1.71 -0.22
CA LYS A 156 -9.60 -2.67 -1.22
C LYS A 156 -8.84 -1.89 -2.28
N ALA A 157 -7.53 -2.03 -2.30
CA ALA A 157 -6.69 -1.33 -3.25
C ALA A 157 -6.96 -1.78 -4.69
N CYS A 158 -6.78 -0.84 -5.62
CA CYS A 158 -6.68 -1.03 -7.06
C CYS A 158 -5.25 -0.75 -7.56
N PHE A 159 -4.42 -0.06 -6.75
CA PHE A 159 -3.05 0.32 -7.04
C PHE A 159 -2.08 -0.25 -5.97
N PRO A 160 -0.92 -0.82 -6.36
CA PRO A 160 0.06 -1.36 -5.43
C PRO A 160 0.60 -0.31 -4.45
N PHE A 161 0.46 -0.56 -3.15
CA PHE A 161 1.04 0.29 -2.10
C PHE A 161 0.65 1.77 -2.19
N SER A 162 -0.56 2.05 -2.71
CA SER A 162 -1.08 3.41 -2.91
C SER A 162 -0.98 4.29 -1.66
N TRP A 163 -1.27 3.74 -0.47
CA TRP A 163 -1.17 4.49 0.77
C TRP A 163 0.28 4.82 1.15
N ASN A 164 1.22 3.92 0.85
CA ASN A 164 2.63 4.14 1.15
C ASN A 164 3.20 5.27 0.29
N PHE A 165 2.83 5.31 -0.99
CA PHE A 165 3.15 6.43 -1.87
C PHE A 165 2.50 7.73 -1.41
N HIS A 166 1.21 7.68 -1.02
CA HIS A 166 0.51 8.84 -0.47
C HIS A 166 1.26 9.44 0.74
N MET A 167 1.66 8.59 1.69
CA MET A 167 2.40 9.02 2.87
C MET A 167 3.78 9.59 2.51
N TRP A 168 4.48 9.00 1.52
CA TRP A 168 5.75 9.54 1.04
C TRP A 168 5.57 10.91 0.37
N CYS A 169 4.57 11.06 -0.50
CA CYS A 169 4.25 12.33 -1.16
C CYS A 169 3.88 13.40 -0.12
N LEU A 170 3.09 13.04 0.90
CA LEU A 170 2.71 13.94 1.97
C LEU A 170 3.92 14.44 2.78
N ASP A 171 4.87 13.56 3.13
CA ASP A 171 6.15 13.93 3.75
C ASP A 171 6.91 14.95 2.89
N LYS A 172 7.01 14.71 1.59
CA LYS A 172 7.69 15.63 0.67
C LYS A 172 6.97 16.96 0.52
N LEU A 173 5.64 16.94 0.44
CA LEU A 173 4.80 18.12 0.28
C LEU A 173 4.87 19.05 1.50
N GLN A 174 4.85 18.50 2.72
CA GLN A 174 5.00 19.29 3.94
C GLN A 174 6.31 20.08 3.93
N ILE A 175 7.41 19.44 3.51
CA ILE A 175 8.72 20.09 3.40
C ILE A 175 8.72 21.17 2.30
N ILE A 176 8.00 20.96 1.19
CA ILE A 176 7.99 21.92 0.06
C ILE A 176 7.08 23.11 0.34
N SER A 177 5.91 22.88 0.94
CA SER A 177 4.89 23.92 1.13
C SER A 177 5.28 24.96 2.16
N ASP A 178 6.10 24.60 3.15
CA ASP A 178 6.64 25.56 4.12
C ASP A 178 7.44 26.69 3.44
N ASP A 179 7.95 26.43 2.23
CA ASP A 179 8.74 27.37 1.42
C ASP A 179 7.94 27.95 0.23
N ASN A 180 6.72 27.48 -0.07
CA ASN A 180 6.00 27.88 -1.28
C ASN A 180 4.46 27.79 -1.22
N ASP A 181 3.79 28.91 -1.51
CA ASP A 181 2.33 29.01 -1.61
C ASP A 181 1.77 28.70 -3.01
N LYS A 182 2.62 28.39 -4.00
CA LYS A 182 2.20 28.19 -5.40
C LYS A 182 2.06 26.71 -5.75
N VAL A 183 0.83 26.29 -6.02
CA VAL A 183 0.44 24.92 -6.39
C VAL A 183 1.31 24.34 -7.53
N LEU A 184 1.48 25.08 -8.64
CA LEU A 184 2.23 24.60 -9.81
C LEU A 184 3.71 24.39 -9.51
N GLU A 185 4.32 25.27 -8.72
CA GLU A 185 5.74 25.18 -8.37
C GLU A 185 5.96 24.05 -7.36
N THR A 186 5.05 23.87 -6.40
CA THR A 186 5.05 22.72 -5.48
C THR A 186 4.92 21.40 -6.24
N CYS A 187 4.05 21.32 -7.24
CA CYS A 187 3.92 20.14 -8.10
C CYS A 187 5.25 19.84 -8.84
N ALA A 188 5.84 20.85 -9.48
CA ALA A 188 7.11 20.70 -10.19
C ALA A 188 8.25 20.26 -9.25
N LEU A 189 8.29 20.80 -8.04
CA LEU A 189 9.27 20.41 -7.02
C LEU A 189 9.07 18.96 -6.57
N LEU A 190 7.82 18.54 -6.34
CA LEU A 190 7.51 17.15 -5.99
C LEU A 190 7.95 16.19 -7.10
N LYS A 191 7.62 16.49 -8.36
CA LYS A 191 8.08 15.71 -9.54
C LYS A 191 9.61 15.60 -9.56
N SER A 192 10.31 16.71 -9.34
CA SER A 192 11.77 16.75 -9.35
C SER A 192 12.41 15.95 -8.20
N LYS A 193 11.75 15.86 -7.03
CA LYS A 193 12.23 15.03 -5.91
C LYS A 193 12.10 13.55 -6.23
N SER A 194 10.97 13.15 -6.85
CA SER A 194 10.78 11.78 -7.34
C SER A 194 11.86 11.36 -8.35
N ASP A 195 12.38 12.31 -9.15
CA ASP A 195 13.44 12.06 -10.12
C ASP A 195 14.85 12.00 -9.51
N LYS A 196 15.11 12.77 -8.44
CA LYS A 196 16.44 12.94 -7.85
C LYS A 196 16.82 11.84 -6.85
N ASP A 197 15.84 11.22 -6.21
CA ASP A 197 16.11 10.16 -5.22
C ASP A 197 16.69 8.89 -5.87
N GLY A 198 16.74 8.80 -7.21
CA GLY A 198 17.48 7.78 -7.96
C GLY A 198 16.90 6.36 -7.88
N ASP A 199 15.85 6.18 -7.08
CA ASP A 199 15.09 4.95 -6.96
C ASP A 199 14.02 4.87 -8.06
N ASP A 200 14.14 3.85 -8.91
CA ASP A 200 13.28 3.61 -10.08
C ASP A 200 11.79 3.61 -9.74
N VAL A 201 11.44 3.21 -8.51
CA VAL A 201 10.05 3.18 -8.05
C VAL A 201 9.39 4.56 -7.98
N PHE A 202 10.12 5.62 -7.60
CA PHE A 202 9.54 6.96 -7.51
C PHE A 202 9.46 7.66 -8.87
N LEU A 203 10.33 7.29 -9.82
CA LEU A 203 10.21 7.70 -11.22
C LEU A 203 8.88 7.26 -11.83
N THR A 204 8.37 6.09 -11.44
CA THR A 204 7.07 5.60 -11.94
C THR A 204 5.92 6.54 -11.58
N LEU A 205 6.01 7.32 -10.50
CA LEU A 205 4.98 8.30 -10.11
C LEU A 205 4.74 9.38 -11.17
N ASN A 206 5.80 9.74 -11.89
CA ASN A 206 5.77 10.77 -12.95
C ASN A 206 5.28 10.22 -14.29
N GLN A 207 5.32 8.91 -14.49
CA GLN A 207 5.12 8.26 -15.80
C GLN A 207 3.88 7.36 -15.84
N CYS A 208 3.05 7.39 -14.80
CA CYS A 208 1.85 6.57 -14.72
C CYS A 208 0.90 6.89 -15.88
N SER A 209 0.35 5.85 -16.52
CA SER A 209 -0.75 6.03 -17.46
C SER A 209 -2.00 6.58 -16.76
N ARG A 210 -2.90 7.22 -17.52
CA ARG A 210 -4.14 7.79 -16.96
C ARG A 210 -4.99 6.76 -16.21
N GLU A 211 -5.10 5.54 -16.74
CA GLU A 211 -5.81 4.43 -16.08
C GLU A 211 -5.19 4.10 -14.70
N ILE A 212 -3.87 4.19 -14.58
CA ILE A 212 -3.15 3.91 -13.34
C ILE A 212 -3.30 5.06 -12.35
N CYS A 213 -3.27 6.31 -12.83
CA CYS A 213 -3.62 7.49 -12.04
C CYS A 213 -5.06 7.42 -11.49
N GLU A 214 -6.00 6.87 -12.26
CA GLU A 214 -7.39 6.62 -11.82
C GLU A 214 -7.44 5.62 -10.65
N PHE A 215 -6.75 4.47 -10.77
CA PHE A 215 -6.67 3.50 -9.67
C PHE A 215 -6.02 4.10 -8.42
N TYR A 216 -4.93 4.85 -8.60
CA TYR A 216 -4.25 5.54 -7.50
C TYR A 216 -5.18 6.53 -6.79
N THR A 217 -5.83 7.41 -7.55
CA THR A 217 -6.71 8.46 -7.01
C THR A 217 -7.86 7.85 -6.19
N LYS A 218 -8.48 6.80 -6.74
CA LYS A 218 -9.55 6.06 -6.06
C LYS A 218 -9.06 5.49 -4.71
N ASP A 219 -7.89 4.87 -4.70
CA ASP A 219 -7.31 4.29 -3.50
C ASP A 219 -7.01 5.34 -2.43
N VAL A 220 -6.46 6.50 -2.81
CA VAL A 220 -6.14 7.57 -1.86
C VAL A 220 -7.42 8.18 -1.27
N ILE A 221 -8.47 8.36 -2.07
CA ILE A 221 -9.79 8.79 -1.60
C ILE A 221 -10.34 7.77 -0.59
N CYS A 222 -10.33 6.48 -0.95
CA CYS A 222 -10.77 5.41 -0.06
C CYS A 222 -9.97 5.39 1.25
N GLY A 223 -8.65 5.55 1.18
CA GLY A 223 -7.77 5.57 2.35
C GLY A 223 -8.03 6.78 3.25
N LYS A 224 -8.08 7.99 2.69
CA LYS A 224 -8.32 9.23 3.45
C LYS A 224 -9.70 9.24 4.10
N PHE A 225 -10.72 8.77 3.39
CA PHE A 225 -12.12 8.90 3.81
C PHE A 225 -12.75 7.58 4.29
N HIS A 226 -11.94 6.55 4.60
CA HIS A 226 -12.43 5.23 5.06
C HIS A 226 -13.33 5.29 6.31
N ALA A 227 -13.23 6.36 7.10
CA ALA A 227 -14.08 6.58 8.27
C ALA A 227 -15.50 7.06 7.92
N TYR A 228 -15.71 7.60 6.72
CA TYR A 228 -16.99 8.19 6.31
C TYR A 228 -17.93 7.22 5.61
N PHE A 229 -17.40 6.24 4.88
CA PHE A 229 -18.21 5.26 4.16
C PHE A 229 -17.71 3.84 4.38
N SER A 230 -18.63 2.87 4.38
CA SER A 230 -18.28 1.46 4.51
C SER A 230 -17.46 1.00 3.29
N MET A 231 -16.70 -0.09 3.44
CA MET A 231 -15.94 -0.67 2.33
C MET A 231 -16.83 -1.15 1.17
N GLU A 232 -18.12 -1.43 1.40
CA GLU A 232 -19.06 -1.78 0.33
C GLU A 232 -19.58 -0.55 -0.43
N GLU A 233 -19.74 0.57 0.28
CA GLU A 233 -20.13 1.87 -0.29
C GLU A 233 -18.95 2.59 -0.96
N SER A 234 -17.72 2.26 -0.57
CA SER A 234 -16.51 2.98 -0.98
C SER A 234 -16.29 2.96 -2.47
N ASP A 235 -16.59 1.85 -3.16
CA ASP A 235 -16.30 1.73 -4.59
C ASP A 235 -17.08 2.74 -5.43
N GLN A 236 -18.40 2.85 -5.23
CA GLN A 236 -19.22 3.76 -6.05
C GLN A 236 -18.94 5.23 -5.75
N ILE A 237 -18.74 5.57 -4.47
CA ILE A 237 -18.44 6.92 -4.03
C ILE A 237 -17.05 7.33 -4.53
N ALA A 238 -16.06 6.45 -4.39
CA ALA A 238 -14.70 6.73 -4.83
C ALA A 238 -14.60 6.84 -6.35
N GLU A 239 -15.41 6.13 -7.15
CA GLU A 239 -15.46 6.37 -8.61
C GLU A 239 -15.86 7.81 -8.95
N ILE A 240 -16.90 8.35 -8.30
CA ILE A 240 -17.37 9.72 -8.57
C ILE A 240 -16.34 10.74 -8.09
N LEU A 241 -15.81 10.54 -6.88
CA LEU A 241 -14.82 11.46 -6.31
C LEU A 241 -13.50 11.44 -7.08
N LYS A 242 -13.11 10.29 -7.65
CA LYS A 242 -11.96 10.16 -8.53
C LYS A 242 -12.09 11.10 -9.72
N ASP A 243 -13.25 11.09 -10.39
CA ASP A 243 -13.50 11.97 -11.53
C ASP A 243 -13.44 13.45 -11.12
N ILE A 244 -14.01 13.82 -9.96
CA ILE A 244 -13.93 15.19 -9.42
C ILE A 244 -12.47 15.60 -9.18
N VAL A 245 -11.67 14.77 -8.52
CA VAL A 245 -10.26 15.06 -8.23
C VAL A 245 -9.46 15.20 -9.52
N LEU A 246 -9.64 14.31 -10.49
CA LEU A 246 -8.96 14.39 -11.78
C LEU A 246 -9.38 15.63 -12.58
N CYS A 247 -10.66 16.02 -12.55
CA CYS A 247 -11.08 17.30 -13.11
C CYS A 247 -10.36 18.48 -12.44
N MET A 248 -10.21 18.48 -11.12
CA MET A 248 -9.46 19.52 -10.41
C MET A 248 -7.98 19.53 -10.81
N VAL A 249 -7.35 18.36 -10.99
CA VAL A 249 -5.98 18.24 -11.50
C VAL A 249 -5.84 18.86 -12.89
N GLN A 250 -6.75 18.54 -13.80
CA GLN A 250 -6.76 19.12 -15.14
C GLN A 250 -6.95 20.64 -15.12
N MET A 251 -7.84 21.15 -14.27
CA MET A 251 -8.11 22.59 -14.17
C MET A 251 -6.94 23.38 -13.57
N VAL A 252 -6.24 22.81 -12.59
CA VAL A 252 -5.21 23.53 -11.81
C VAL A 252 -3.81 23.31 -12.38
N ILE A 253 -3.50 22.09 -12.82
CA ILE A 253 -2.15 21.68 -13.24
C ILE A 253 -2.09 21.37 -14.74
N GLY A 254 -3.16 20.81 -15.31
CA GLY A 254 -3.26 20.52 -16.74
C GLY A 254 -2.69 19.17 -17.18
N GLU A 255 -2.18 18.36 -16.25
CA GLU A 255 -1.66 17.02 -16.55
C GLU A 255 -1.92 16.02 -15.41
N ASP A 256 -2.36 14.81 -15.78
CA ASP A 256 -2.58 13.71 -14.86
C ASP A 256 -1.26 13.03 -14.53
N SER A 257 -0.83 13.13 -13.27
CA SER A 257 0.30 12.37 -12.73
C SER A 257 0.08 12.19 -11.22
N ILE A 258 0.74 11.22 -10.59
CA ILE A 258 0.59 11.03 -9.14
C ILE A 258 1.00 12.29 -8.36
N PRO A 259 2.11 12.98 -8.67
CA PRO A 259 2.42 14.26 -8.03
C PRO A 259 1.37 15.34 -8.26
N SER A 260 0.75 15.40 -9.45
CA SER A 260 -0.35 16.35 -9.70
C SER A 260 -1.55 16.06 -8.79
N ILE A 261 -1.93 14.79 -8.69
CA ILE A 261 -3.04 14.32 -7.84
C ILE A 261 -2.78 14.65 -6.37
N GLU A 262 -1.59 14.31 -5.87
CA GLU A 262 -1.19 14.57 -4.49
C GLU A 262 -1.13 16.05 -4.17
N THR A 263 -0.61 16.87 -5.08
CA THR A 263 -0.57 18.32 -4.89
C THR A 263 -1.99 18.90 -4.79
N VAL A 264 -2.93 18.45 -5.63
CA VAL A 264 -4.33 18.87 -5.55
C VAL A 264 -5.00 18.38 -4.26
N LEU A 265 -4.78 17.12 -3.89
CA LEU A 265 -5.30 16.55 -2.64
C LEU A 265 -4.77 17.27 -1.40
N TYR A 266 -3.56 17.82 -1.46
CA TYR A 266 -2.95 18.58 -0.39
C TYR A 266 -3.53 19.99 -0.26
N TYR A 267 -3.48 20.81 -1.31
CA TYR A 267 -3.94 22.20 -1.25
C TYR A 267 -5.46 22.34 -1.18
N PHE A 268 -6.20 21.41 -1.80
CA PHE A 268 -7.66 21.48 -1.90
C PHE A 268 -8.38 20.46 -1.02
N GLU A 269 -7.71 19.91 0.00
CA GLU A 269 -8.28 18.91 0.91
C GLU A 269 -9.65 19.32 1.47
N ASN A 270 -9.80 20.59 1.87
CA ASN A 270 -11.05 21.11 2.40
C ASN A 270 -12.19 21.09 1.36
N VAL A 271 -11.88 21.43 0.10
CA VAL A 271 -12.85 21.44 -0.99
C VAL A 271 -13.26 20.00 -1.34
N ILE A 272 -12.29 19.10 -1.45
CA ILE A 272 -12.51 17.68 -1.73
C ILE A 272 -13.34 17.03 -0.62
N THR A 273 -13.06 17.37 0.64
CA THR A 273 -13.85 16.90 1.79
C THR A 273 -15.31 17.36 1.68
N LYS A 274 -15.59 18.56 1.16
CA LYS A 274 -16.98 19.01 0.92
C LYS A 274 -17.66 18.21 -0.18
N TYR A 275 -16.95 17.87 -1.26
CA TYR A 275 -17.48 16.97 -2.29
C TYR A 275 -17.74 15.57 -1.75
N VAL A 276 -16.85 15.03 -0.91
CA VAL A 276 -17.07 13.73 -0.22
C VAL A 276 -18.36 13.77 0.59
N GLN A 277 -18.54 14.82 1.41
CA GLN A 277 -19.75 15.00 2.20
C GLN A 277 -21.00 15.10 1.32
N LEU A 278 -20.92 15.83 0.21
CA LEU A 278 -22.03 16.01 -0.73
C LEU A 278 -22.42 14.68 -1.41
N VAL A 279 -21.44 13.97 -1.99
CA VAL A 279 -21.67 12.68 -2.67
C VAL A 279 -22.22 11.65 -1.68
N PHE A 280 -21.72 11.64 -0.44
CA PHE A 280 -22.23 10.75 0.59
C PHE A 280 -23.69 11.07 0.97
N LEU A 281 -24.07 12.35 1.05
CA LEU A 281 -25.46 12.75 1.30
C LEU A 281 -26.42 12.28 0.20
N PHE A 282 -25.95 12.24 -1.05
CA PHE A 282 -26.76 11.82 -2.20
C PHE A 282 -26.60 10.36 -2.61
N LYS A 283 -25.94 9.52 -1.79
CA LYS A 283 -25.61 8.14 -2.18
C LYS A 283 -26.82 7.28 -2.54
N ASP A 284 -27.98 7.55 -1.94
CA ASP A 284 -29.23 6.84 -2.18
C ASP A 284 -30.10 7.51 -3.28
N GLU A 285 -29.71 8.69 -3.76
CA GLU A 285 -30.41 9.46 -4.80
C GLU A 285 -29.81 9.16 -6.19
N THR A 286 -30.20 8.02 -6.76
CA THR A 286 -29.65 7.50 -8.02
C THR A 286 -29.72 8.49 -9.21
N VAL A 287 -30.74 9.35 -9.23
CA VAL A 287 -30.91 10.40 -10.25
C VAL A 287 -29.80 11.43 -10.14
N VAL A 288 -29.58 11.98 -8.93
CA VAL A 288 -28.55 13.00 -8.68
C VAL A 288 -27.16 12.44 -8.95
N ILE A 289 -26.88 11.20 -8.53
CA ILE A 289 -25.60 10.54 -8.80
C ILE A 289 -25.36 10.35 -10.31
N SER A 290 -26.41 10.02 -11.07
CA SER A 290 -26.32 9.88 -12.52
C SER A 290 -26.07 11.21 -13.21
N GLU A 291 -26.75 12.29 -12.78
CA GLU A 291 -26.55 13.65 -13.28
C GLU A 291 -25.13 14.17 -12.99
N ILE A 292 -24.58 13.88 -11.81
CA ILE A 292 -23.19 14.19 -11.46
C ILE A 292 -22.23 13.48 -12.43
N ARG A 293 -22.43 12.18 -12.68
CA ARG A 293 -21.58 11.41 -13.63
C ARG A 293 -21.68 11.94 -15.05
N GLU A 294 -22.88 12.25 -15.52
CA GLU A 294 -23.10 12.83 -16.84
C GLU A 294 -22.37 14.17 -16.98
N THR A 295 -22.48 15.03 -15.96
CA THR A 295 -21.80 16.33 -15.93
C THR A 295 -20.28 16.17 -15.98
N LEU A 296 -19.72 15.26 -15.18
CA LEU A 296 -18.28 15.01 -15.16
C LEU A 296 -17.79 14.41 -16.49
N SER A 297 -18.59 13.54 -17.12
CA SER A 297 -18.27 12.95 -18.43
C SER A 297 -18.26 13.98 -19.57
N ASN A 298 -19.08 15.03 -19.44
CA ASN A 298 -19.19 16.12 -20.40
C ASN A 298 -18.20 17.26 -20.15
N CYS A 299 -17.41 17.20 -19.07
CA CYS A 299 -16.46 18.24 -18.73
C CYS A 299 -15.27 18.17 -19.71
N GLU A 300 -15.30 19.01 -20.76
CA GLU A 300 -14.18 19.11 -21.70
C GLU A 300 -12.92 19.59 -20.96
N SER A 301 -11.86 18.80 -21.06
CA SER A 301 -10.58 18.94 -20.34
C SER A 301 -9.70 20.07 -20.88
N THR A 302 -10.28 21.11 -21.48
CA THR A 302 -9.57 21.95 -22.47
C THR A 302 -9.13 23.32 -21.99
N MET A 303 -9.41 23.76 -20.76
CA MET A 303 -8.88 25.05 -20.28
C MET A 303 -8.37 25.01 -18.83
N PRO A 304 -7.05 25.19 -18.62
CA PRO A 304 -6.50 25.54 -17.31
C PRO A 304 -7.15 26.82 -16.77
N LEU A 305 -7.37 26.90 -15.46
CA LEU A 305 -8.04 28.04 -14.81
C LEU A 305 -7.38 29.39 -15.15
N GLU A 306 -6.09 29.40 -15.44
CA GLU A 306 -5.32 30.56 -15.87
C GLU A 306 -5.86 31.21 -17.15
N GLN A 307 -6.53 30.45 -18.02
CA GLN A 307 -7.17 30.97 -19.24
C GLN A 307 -8.58 31.52 -19.00
N LEU A 308 -9.20 31.23 -17.85
CA LEU A 308 -10.52 31.77 -17.45
C LEU A 308 -10.41 33.10 -16.70
N ILE A 309 -9.21 33.50 -16.28
CA ILE A 309 -8.96 34.72 -15.50
C ILE A 309 -8.43 35.88 -16.37
N MET A 310 -8.19 35.66 -17.67
CA MET A 310 -7.88 36.72 -18.66
C MET A 310 -9.13 37.28 -19.33
#